data_AF-A0A821C7W5-F1
#
_entry.id   AF-A0A821C7W5-F1
#
_cell.length_a   1.000
_cell.length_b   1.000
_cell.length_c   1.000
_cell.angle_alpha   90.00
_cell.angle_beta   90.00
_cell.angle_gamma   90.00
#
_symmetry.space_group_name_H-M   'P 1'
#
loop_
_entity.id
_entity.type
_entity.pdbx_description
1 polymer ?
#
loop_
_entity_poly.entity_id
_entity_poly.type
_entity_poly.pdbx_seq_one_letter_code
_entity_poly.pdbx_strand_id
1 'polypeptide(L)'
;MDLSFINNLRKINDEDDRLGTITLLIDIISNLLNDRNNARNNTLPANYIQETFQKYSAAMDCLLVVGFKQVSDDYVFDQTISNEQLQELVKLLE
;
A
#
# COMPACT_ATOMS: atom_id res chain seq x y z
N MET A 1 -0.81 10.68 11.47
CA MET A 1 -0.57 9.46 10.69
C MET A 1 0.76 8.90 11.17
N ASP A 2 0.82 7.63 11.58
CA ASP A 2 2.11 7.00 11.93
C ASP A 2 2.78 6.52 10.63
N LEU A 3 3.96 7.06 10.33
CA LEU A 3 4.74 6.75 9.13
C LEU A 3 5.93 5.83 9.44
N SER A 4 5.91 5.18 10.60
CA SER A 4 6.94 4.23 11.05
C SER A 4 7.16 3.06 10.06
N PHE A 5 6.18 2.75 9.20
CA PHE A 5 6.29 1.74 8.16
C PHE A 5 7.42 2.02 7.17
N ILE A 6 7.73 3.30 6.85
CA ILE A 6 8.82 3.66 5.92
C ILE A 6 10.17 3.19 6.47
N ASN A 7 10.38 3.37 7.78
CA ASN A 7 11.58 2.88 8.44
C ASN A 7 11.66 1.35 8.45
N ASN A 8 10.51 0.65 8.44
CA ASN A 8 10.46 -0.79 8.34
C ASN A 8 10.67 -1.30 6.90
N LEU A 9 10.21 -0.58 5.87
CA LEU A 9 10.52 -0.88 4.47
C LEU A 9 12.03 -0.79 4.21
N ARG A 10 12.71 0.17 4.83
CA ARG A 10 14.18 0.29 4.76
C ARG A 10 14.95 -0.87 5.42
N LYS A 11 14.30 -1.69 6.24
CA LYS A 11 14.90 -2.90 6.86
C LYS A 11 14.83 -4.13 5.96
N ILE A 12 14.17 -4.04 4.80
CA ILE A 12 14.24 -5.09 3.78
C ILE A 12 15.68 -5.08 3.24
N ASN A 13 16.41 -6.16 3.55
CA ASN A 13 17.85 -6.29 3.26
C ASN A 13 18.15 -6.58 1.79
N ASP A 14 17.21 -7.23 1.10
CA ASP A 14 17.29 -7.48 -0.33
C ASP A 14 16.81 -6.23 -1.08
N GLU A 15 17.69 -5.65 -1.89
CA GLU A 15 17.43 -4.39 -2.57
C GLU A 15 16.38 -4.54 -3.69
N ASP A 16 16.38 -5.66 -4.40
CA ASP A 16 15.43 -5.95 -5.48
C ASP A 16 14.02 -6.14 -4.89
N ASP A 17 13.93 -6.89 -3.79
CA ASP A 17 12.68 -7.07 -3.06
C ASP A 17 12.15 -5.77 -2.46
N ARG A 18 13.04 -4.93 -1.92
CA ARG A 18 12.68 -3.62 -1.36
C ARG A 18 12.13 -2.71 -2.45
N LEU A 19 12.86 -2.58 -3.57
CA LEU A 19 12.44 -1.74 -4.69
C LEU A 19 11.13 -2.25 -5.29
N GLY A 20 11.01 -3.56 -5.52
CA GLY A 20 9.77 -4.17 -6.02
C GLY A 20 8.57 -3.90 -5.12
N THR A 21 8.75 -4.04 -3.80
CA THR A 21 7.69 -3.75 -2.82
C THR A 21 7.29 -2.27 -2.85
N ILE A 22 8.25 -1.35 -2.89
CA ILE A 22 8.01 0.09 -2.96
C ILE A 22 7.28 0.45 -4.25
N THR A 23 7.73 -0.06 -5.41
CA THR A 23 7.08 0.17 -6.70
C THR A 23 5.62 -0.27 -6.69
N LEU A 24 5.33 -1.45 -6.13
CA LEU A 24 3.96 -1.94 -6.03
C LEU A 24 3.07 -1.08 -5.14
N LEU A 25 3.60 -0.59 -4.01
CA LEU A 25 2.88 0.34 -3.13
C LEU A 25 2.58 1.67 -3.85
N ILE A 26 3.57 2.21 -4.57
CA ILE A 26 3.41 3.44 -5.38
C ILE A 26 2.36 3.22 -6.46
N ASP A 27 2.36 2.09 -7.16
CA ASP A 27 1.39 1.77 -8.21
C ASP A 27 -0.03 1.69 -7.65
N ILE A 28 -0.23 1.02 -6.51
CA ILE A 28 -1.54 0.94 -5.83
C ILE A 28 -2.04 2.33 -5.48
N ILE A 29 -1.20 3.16 -4.85
CA ILE A 29 -1.57 4.52 -4.45
C ILE A 29 -1.85 5.41 -5.66
N SER A 30 -1.04 5.28 -6.72
CA SER A 30 -1.21 6.03 -7.97
C SER A 30 -2.50 5.67 -8.68
N ASN A 31 -2.89 4.39 -8.66
CA ASN A 31 -4.18 3.93 -9.19
C ASN A 31 -5.36 4.52 -8.41
N LEU A 32 -5.26 4.61 -7.08
CA LEU A 32 -6.25 5.30 -6.26
C LEU A 32 -6.32 6.79 -6.57
N LEU A 33 -5.17 7.46 -6.76
CA LEU A 33 -5.12 8.89 -7.11
C LEU A 33 -5.72 9.17 -8.49
N ASN A 34 -5.54 8.27 -9.45
CA ASN A 34 -6.07 8.42 -10.80
C ASN A 34 -7.60 8.22 -10.84
N ASP A 35 -8.11 7.17 -10.20
CA ASP A 35 -9.55 6.90 -10.12
C ASP A 35 -9.94 6.21 -8.81
N ARG A 36 -10.44 7.01 -7.86
CA ARG A 36 -10.92 6.56 -6.54
C ARG A 36 -12.25 5.83 -6.55
N ASN A 37 -13.02 5.91 -7.63
CA ASN A 37 -14.33 5.27 -7.71
C ASN A 37 -14.26 3.94 -8.46
N ASN A 38 -13.09 3.60 -9.00
CA ASN A 38 -12.86 2.33 -9.66
C ASN A 38 -12.81 1.19 -8.64
N ALA A 39 -13.82 0.32 -8.69
CA ALA A 39 -13.93 -0.83 -7.80
C ALA A 39 -12.69 -1.75 -7.83
N ARG A 40 -11.98 -1.82 -8.98
CA ARG A 40 -10.74 -2.61 -9.11
C ARG A 40 -9.56 -2.00 -8.38
N ASN A 41 -9.48 -0.67 -8.31
CA ASN A 41 -8.40 0.02 -7.58
C ASN A 41 -8.67 -0.01 -6.08
N ASN A 42 -9.95 -0.01 -5.70
CA ASN A 42 -10.39 -0.01 -4.31
C ASN A 42 -10.37 -1.40 -3.66
N THR A 43 -10.13 -2.47 -4.40
CA THR A 43 -10.19 -3.84 -3.88
C THR A 43 -8.94 -4.62 -4.27
N LEU A 44 -8.22 -5.12 -3.28
CA LEU A 44 -7.05 -5.97 -3.44
C LEU A 44 -7.38 -7.38 -2.92
N PRO A 45 -7.32 -8.42 -3.77
CA PRO A 45 -7.57 -9.79 -3.34
C PRO A 45 -6.59 -10.26 -2.26
N ALA A 46 -7.03 -10.96 -1.20
CA ALA A 46 -6.10 -11.37 -0.14
C ALA A 46 -5.04 -12.35 -0.61
N ASN A 47 -5.29 -13.18 -1.63
CA ASN A 47 -4.26 -14.03 -2.23
C ASN A 47 -3.11 -13.20 -2.83
N TYR A 48 -3.44 -12.13 -3.56
CA TYR A 48 -2.45 -11.20 -4.09
C TYR A 48 -1.64 -10.54 -2.97
N ILE A 49 -2.33 -10.11 -1.90
CA ILE A 49 -1.67 -9.53 -0.73
C ILE A 49 -0.77 -10.54 -0.01
N GLN A 50 -1.21 -11.79 0.11
CA GLN A 50 -0.43 -12.86 0.77
C GLN A 50 0.82 -13.22 -0.03
N GLU A 51 0.72 -13.35 -1.34
CA GLU A 51 1.86 -13.68 -2.20
C GLU A 51 2.89 -12.53 -2.25
N THR A 52 2.39 -11.29 -2.24
CA THR A 52 3.20 -10.09 -2.52
C THR A 52 3.74 -9.42 -1.25
N PHE A 53 2.90 -9.25 -0.23
CA PHE A 53 3.18 -8.40 0.93
C PHE A 53 3.32 -9.17 2.25
N GLN A 54 2.90 -10.44 2.35
CA GLN A 54 3.04 -11.20 3.59
C GLN A 54 4.51 -11.40 4.00
N LYS A 55 5.42 -11.43 3.02
CA LYS A 55 6.87 -11.47 3.26
C LYS A 55 7.38 -10.19 3.92
N TYR A 56 6.64 -9.08 3.81
CA TYR A 56 7.06 -7.74 4.21
C TYR A 56 5.98 -7.06 5.06
N SER A 57 6.06 -7.23 6.38
CA SER A 57 5.10 -6.63 7.33
C SER A 57 4.96 -5.11 7.15
N ALA A 58 6.03 -4.42 6.76
CA ALA A 58 6.03 -2.99 6.50
C ALA A 58 5.13 -2.57 5.31
N ALA A 59 4.97 -3.44 4.31
CA ALA A 59 4.10 -3.18 3.18
C ALA A 59 2.63 -3.35 3.56
N MET A 60 2.33 -4.34 4.40
CA MET A 60 1.01 -4.47 5.03
C MET A 60 0.65 -3.24 5.86
N ASP A 61 1.58 -2.77 6.70
CA ASP A 61 1.38 -1.55 7.48
C ASP A 61 1.10 -0.33 6.59
N CYS A 62 1.80 -0.22 5.45
CA CYS A 62 1.55 0.83 4.46
C CYS A 62 0.11 0.79 3.91
N LEU A 63 -0.37 -0.39 3.51
CA LEU A 63 -1.76 -0.54 3.00
C LEU A 63 -2.80 -0.16 4.04
N LEU A 64 -2.58 -0.55 5.30
CA LEU A 64 -3.47 -0.17 6.40
C LEU A 64 -3.45 1.35 6.64
N VAL A 65 -2.30 2.00 6.56
CA VAL A 65 -2.15 3.47 6.67
C VAL A 65 -2.83 4.20 5.50
N VAL A 66 -2.70 3.66 4.28
CA VAL A 66 -3.42 4.15 3.09
C VAL A 66 -4.93 4.07 3.31
N GLY A 67 -5.42 3.13 4.12
CA GLY A 67 -6.84 2.97 4.44
C GLY A 67 -7.48 1.73 3.81
N PHE A 68 -6.68 0.77 3.36
CA PHE A 68 -7.19 -0.56 3.06
C PHE A 68 -7.52 -1.28 4.37
N LYS A 69 -8.68 -1.96 4.39
CA LYS A 69 -9.13 -2.77 5.50
C LYS A 69 -9.50 -4.15 4.99
N GLN A 70 -9.18 -5.18 5.77
CA GLN A 70 -9.62 -6.52 5.44
C GLN A 70 -11.14 -6.61 5.62
N VAL A 71 -11.84 -6.97 4.55
CA VAL A 71 -13.28 -7.20 4.51
C VAL A 71 -13.48 -8.60 3.92
N SER A 72 -13.78 -9.56 4.79
CA SER A 72 -13.83 -11.00 4.43
C SER A 72 -12.48 -11.48 3.88
N ASP A 73 -12.46 -11.92 2.62
CA ASP A 73 -11.28 -12.46 1.93
C ASP A 73 -10.55 -11.42 1.07
N ASP A 74 -10.96 -10.16 1.08
CA ASP A 74 -10.35 -9.09 0.28
C ASP A 74 -9.94 -7.90 1.16
N TYR A 75 -9.06 -7.03 0.64
CA TYR A 75 -8.72 -5.75 1.23
C TYR A 75 -9.41 -4.64 0.46
N VAL A 76 -10.27 -3.88 1.13
CA VAL A 76 -11.07 -2.82 0.53
C VAL A 76 -10.61 -1.45 1.04
N PHE A 77 -10.45 -0.51 0.13
CA PHE A 77 -10.11 0.89 0.40
C PHE A 77 -11.31 1.64 0.97
N ASP A 78 -11.19 2.13 2.21
CA ASP A 78 -12.28 2.78 2.96
C ASP A 78 -12.43 4.29 2.66
N GLN A 79 -11.76 4.80 1.62
CA GLN A 79 -11.80 6.21 1.16
C GLN A 79 -11.52 7.29 2.24
N THR A 80 -11.03 6.91 3.42
CA THR A 80 -10.85 7.82 4.56
C THR A 80 -9.67 8.79 4.41
N ILE A 81 -8.67 8.43 3.62
CA ILE A 81 -7.46 9.25 3.39
C ILE A 81 -7.72 10.31 2.31
N SER A 82 -7.14 11.50 2.41
CA SER A 82 -7.28 12.54 1.37
C SER A 82 -6.33 12.30 0.19
N ASN A 83 -6.58 12.95 -0.96
CA ASN A 83 -5.67 12.88 -2.11
C ASN A 83 -4.30 13.50 -1.79
N GLU A 84 -4.27 14.57 -1.01
CA GLU A 84 -3.02 15.21 -0.57
C GLU A 84 -2.17 14.24 0.25
N GLN A 85 -2.80 13.48 1.15
CA GLN A 85 -2.13 12.47 1.96
C GLN A 85 -1.62 11.29 1.12
N LEU A 86 -2.38 10.84 0.12
CA LEU A 86 -1.92 9.83 -0.83
C LEU A 86 -0.70 10.33 -1.63
N GLN A 87 -0.71 11.58 -2.10
CA GLN A 87 0.43 12.17 -2.81
C GLN A 87 1.66 12.32 -1.92
N GLU A 88 1.47 12.65 -0.64
CA GLU A 88 2.55 12.70 0.35
C GLU A 88 3.17 11.31 0.56
N LEU A 89 2.34 10.26 0.65
CA LEU A 89 2.82 8.88 0.77
C LEU A 89 3.65 8.43 -0.43
N VAL A 90 3.24 8.77 -1.66
CA VAL A 90 4.04 8.47 -2.87
C VAL A 90 5.41 9.10 -2.80
N LYS A 91 5.50 10.41 -2.48
CA LYS A 91 6.77 11.13 -2.35
C LYS A 91 7.70 10.60 -1.26
N LEU A 92 7.13 9.95 -0.25
CA LEU A 92 7.88 9.34 0.85
C LEU A 92 8.38 7.93 0.53
N LEU A 93 7.70 7.25 -0.39
CA LEU A 93 8.08 5.94 -0.89
C LEU A 93 9.15 6.04 -1.99
N GLU A 94 9.17 7.15 -2.75
CA GLU A 94 10.28 7.55 -3.63
C GLU A 94 11.59 7.81 -2.88
#